data_AF-A0A969ZTM9-F1
#
_entry.id   AF-A0A969ZTM9-F1
#
_cell.length_a   1.000
_cell.length_b   1.000
_cell.length_c   1.000
_cell.angle_alpha   90.00
_cell.angle_beta   90.00
_cell.angle_gamma   90.00
#
_symmetry.space_group_name_H-M   'P 1'
#
loop_
_entity.id
_entity.type
_entity.pdbx_description
1 polymer ?
#
loop_
_entity_poly.entity_id
_entity_poly.type
_entity_poly.pdbx_seq_one_letter_code
_entity_poly.pdbx_strand_id
1 'polypeptide(L)'
;MSMITEYKGYFVSIEFSEADKIFFGKITGIRSLISYEGENADEILEDFHSAVDDNLEMCESENIEPEKAYKGSFNVRIFPELHKKTVISAMANQESLNSFV
;
A
#
# COMPACT_ATOMS: atom_id res chain seq x y z
N MET A 1 11.84 -13.21 0.68
CA MET A 1 11.71 -12.25 1.80
C MET A 1 11.35 -10.92 1.14
N SER A 2 10.21 -10.33 1.48
CA SER A 2 9.81 -9.04 0.89
C SER A 2 10.23 -7.93 1.83
N MET A 3 10.91 -6.92 1.30
CA MET A 3 11.20 -5.69 2.02
C MET A 3 10.09 -4.69 1.72
N ILE A 4 9.55 -4.06 2.77
CA ILE A 4 8.58 -2.98 2.64
C ILE A 4 9.29 -1.66 2.89
N THR A 5 9.10 -0.68 1.99
CA THR A 5 9.62 0.68 2.12
C THR A 5 8.53 1.71 1.79
N GLU A 6 8.78 2.98 2.12
CA GLU A 6 7.85 4.10 1.95
C GLU A 6 8.56 5.29 1.29
N TYR A 7 7.90 5.94 0.34
CA TYR A 7 8.30 7.25 -0.19
C TYR A 7 7.06 8.11 -0.43
N LYS A 8 7.06 9.35 0.10
CA LYS A 8 5.93 10.30 -0.01
C LYS A 8 4.56 9.71 0.39
N GLY A 9 4.53 8.77 1.35
CA GLY A 9 3.31 8.10 1.80
C GLY A 9 2.86 6.92 0.93
N TYR A 10 3.62 6.55 -0.10
CA TYR A 10 3.39 5.37 -0.93
C TYR A 10 4.23 4.21 -0.41
N PHE A 11 3.55 3.11 -0.08
CA PHE A 11 4.16 1.89 0.44
C PHE A 11 4.33 0.86 -0.64
N VAL A 12 5.47 0.18 -0.64
CA VAL A 12 5.81 -0.76 -1.71
C VAL A 12 6.52 -2.00 -1.20
N SER A 13 6.42 -3.08 -1.97
CA SER A 13 7.09 -4.36 -1.71
C SER A 13 8.14 -4.63 -2.78
N ILE A 14 9.35 -4.99 -2.36
CA ILE A 14 10.40 -5.42 -3.29
C ILE A 14 10.47 -6.95 -3.30
N GLU A 15 10.45 -7.51 -4.51
CA GLU A 15 10.57 -8.94 -4.80
C GLU A 15 11.73 -9.18 -5.78
N PHE A 16 12.28 -10.39 -5.82
CA PHE A 16 13.35 -10.78 -6.73
C PHE A 16 12.90 -11.93 -7.63
N SER A 17 13.04 -11.76 -8.94
CA SER A 17 12.84 -12.83 -9.93
C SER A 17 14.17 -13.54 -10.17
N GLU A 18 14.27 -14.81 -9.80
CA GLU A 18 15.46 -15.62 -10.11
C GLU A 18 15.58 -15.90 -11.62
N ALA A 19 14.45 -16.02 -12.32
CA ALA A 19 14.41 -16.31 -13.75
C ALA A 19 14.96 -15.13 -14.57
N ASP A 20 14.56 -13.92 -14.21
CA ASP A 20 14.93 -12.69 -14.92
C ASP A 20 16.13 -11.98 -14.29
N LYS A 21 16.55 -12.43 -13.09
CA LYS A 21 17.62 -11.83 -12.26
C LYS A 21 17.41 -10.36 -11.96
N ILE A 22 16.16 -9.94 -11.82
CA ILE A 22 15.77 -8.55 -11.58
C ILE A 22 14.97 -8.45 -10.27
N PHE A 23 15.15 -7.33 -9.57
CA PHE A 23 14.22 -6.93 -8.53
C PHE A 23 13.04 -6.20 -9.16
N PHE A 24 11.85 -6.41 -8.62
CA PHE A 24 10.65 -5.75 -9.13
C PHE A 24 9.65 -5.49 -8.00
N GLY A 25 8.72 -4.60 -8.26
CA GLY A 25 7.59 -4.38 -7.38
C GLY A 25 6.55 -3.45 -7.97
N LYS A 26 5.57 -3.11 -7.13
CA LYS A 26 4.51 -2.18 -7.46
C LYS A 26 4.05 -1.41 -6.25
N ILE A 27 3.52 -0.22 -6.49
CA ILE A 27 2.93 0.58 -5.42
C ILE A 27 1.68 -0.11 -4.88
N THR A 28 1.59 -0.20 -3.56
CA THR A 28 0.46 -0.82 -2.85
C THR A 28 -0.48 0.25 -2.28
N GLY A 29 -1.76 -0.13 -2.12
CA GLY A 29 -2.76 0.76 -1.51
C GLY A 29 -3.42 1.76 -2.46
N ILE A 30 -3.08 1.75 -3.76
CA ILE A 30 -3.72 2.56 -4.80
C ILE A 30 -4.29 1.68 -5.92
N ARG A 31 -5.19 2.22 -6.75
CA ARG A 31 -5.76 1.49 -7.89
C ARG A 31 -4.86 1.53 -9.13
N SER A 32 -4.14 2.63 -9.34
CA SER A 32 -3.15 2.75 -10.42
C SER A 32 -2.11 1.63 -10.32
N LEU A 33 -1.84 0.99 -11.46
CA LEU A 33 -0.76 0.00 -11.56
C LEU A 33 0.54 0.73 -11.89
N ILE A 34 1.29 1.06 -10.85
CA ILE A 34 2.61 1.69 -10.96
C ILE A 34 3.63 0.66 -10.51
N SER A 35 4.47 0.20 -11.44
CA SER A 35 5.52 -0.79 -11.23
C SER A 35 6.90 -0.15 -11.35
N TYR A 36 7.89 -0.78 -10.74
CA TYR A 36 9.28 -0.40 -10.80
C TYR A 36 10.15 -1.66 -10.77
N GLU A 37 11.36 -1.57 -11.31
CA GLU A 37 12.31 -2.66 -11.41
C GLU A 37 13.77 -2.17 -11.35
N GLY A 38 14.70 -3.08 -11.08
CA GLY A 38 16.12 -2.77 -11.07
C GLY A 38 16.98 -4.00 -10.89
N GLU A 39 18.21 -3.99 -11.40
CA GLU A 39 19.14 -5.12 -11.29
C GLU A 39 19.83 -5.17 -9.92
N ASN A 40 19.79 -4.06 -9.19
CA ASN A 40 20.39 -3.94 -7.86
C ASN A 40 19.56 -3.02 -6.95
N ALA A 41 20.00 -2.90 -5.69
CA ALA A 41 19.29 -2.15 -4.66
C ALA A 41 19.21 -0.65 -4.96
N ASP A 42 20.22 -0.05 -5.58
CA ASP A 42 20.23 1.37 -5.88
C ASP A 42 19.25 1.68 -7.02
N GLU A 43 19.31 0.88 -8.10
CA GLU A 43 18.43 1.02 -9.26
C GLU A 43 16.96 0.87 -8.89
N ILE A 44 16.58 -0.15 -8.11
CA ILE A 44 15.17 -0.34 -7.77
C ILE A 44 14.63 0.76 -6.85
N LEU A 45 15.47 1.34 -5.99
CA LEU A 45 15.06 2.46 -5.13
C LEU A 45 14.92 3.75 -5.94
N GLU A 46 15.82 3.99 -6.89
CA GLU A 46 15.73 5.12 -7.81
C GLU A 46 14.49 5.01 -8.69
N ASP A 47 14.28 3.87 -9.35
CA ASP A 47 13.12 3.64 -10.22
C ASP A 47 11.81 3.70 -9.44
N PHE A 48 11.78 3.21 -8.20
CA PHE A 48 10.63 3.39 -7.30
C PHE A 48 10.33 4.88 -7.04
N HIS A 49 11.33 5.68 -6.66
CA HIS A 49 11.12 7.10 -6.39
C HIS A 49 10.68 7.85 -7.66
N SER A 50 11.30 7.56 -8.80
CA SER A 50 10.91 8.11 -10.10
C SER A 50 9.47 7.74 -10.46
N ALA A 51 9.06 6.48 -10.31
CA ALA A 51 7.71 6.05 -10.60
C ALA A 51 6.65 6.75 -9.73
N VAL A 52 6.97 7.05 -8.46
CA VAL A 52 6.11 7.86 -7.58
C VAL A 52 6.05 9.30 -8.05
N ASP A 53 7.19 9.89 -8.37
CA ASP A 53 7.31 11.30 -8.75
C ASP A 53 6.62 11.56 -10.10
N ASP A 54 6.85 10.72 -11.09
CA ASP A 54 6.18 10.76 -12.40
C ASP A 54 4.65 10.67 -12.25
N ASN A 55 4.16 9.82 -11.35
CA ASN A 55 2.72 9.72 -11.11
C ASN A 55 2.15 10.99 -10.44
N LEU A 56 2.88 11.60 -9.52
CA LEU A 56 2.46 12.85 -8.88
C LEU A 56 2.48 14.02 -9.87
N GLU A 57 3.52 14.11 -10.71
CA GLU A 57 3.62 15.11 -11.78
C GLU A 57 2.51 14.94 -12.82
N MET A 58 2.21 13.71 -13.23
CA MET A 58 1.08 13.41 -14.11
C MET A 58 -0.23 13.88 -13.50
N CYS A 59 -0.48 13.54 -12.22
CA CYS A 59 -1.68 13.99 -11.50
C CYS A 59 -1.78 15.52 -11.47
N GLU A 60 -0.68 16.23 -11.20
CA GLU A 60 -0.64 17.70 -11.22
C GLU A 60 -0.94 18.25 -12.63
N SER A 61 -0.32 17.69 -13.66
CA SER A 61 -0.48 18.14 -15.05
C SER A 61 -1.92 17.97 -15.58
N GLU A 62 -2.60 16.93 -15.13
CA GLU A 62 -4.00 16.64 -15.48
C GLU A 62 -5.01 17.28 -14.51
N ASN A 63 -4.52 17.97 -13.47
CA ASN A 63 -5.32 18.56 -12.40
C ASN A 63 -6.22 17.52 -11.69
N ILE A 64 -5.68 16.32 -11.48
CA ILE A 64 -6.28 15.17 -10.80
C ILE A 64 -5.69 15.07 -9.39
N GLU A 65 -6.52 14.79 -8.39
CA GLU A 65 -5.99 14.49 -7.06
C GLU A 65 -5.28 13.13 -7.06
N PRO A 66 -4.01 13.06 -6.63
CA PRO A 66 -3.29 11.80 -6.60
C PRO A 66 -3.95 10.80 -5.65
N GLU A 67 -3.99 9.53 -6.06
CA GLU A 67 -4.51 8.47 -5.22
C GLU A 67 -3.68 8.34 -3.95
N LYS A 68 -4.30 8.59 -2.80
CA LYS A 68 -3.68 8.33 -1.50
C LYS A 68 -3.87 6.87 -1.13
N ALA A 69 -2.76 6.19 -0.85
CA ALA A 69 -2.78 4.91 -0.17
C ALA A 69 -3.37 5.08 1.24
N TYR A 70 -4.12 4.09 1.72
CA TYR A 70 -4.61 4.02 3.11
C TYR A 70 -5.42 5.25 3.59
N LYS A 71 -6.55 5.54 2.93
CA LYS A 71 -7.45 6.69 3.22
C LYS A 71 -8.22 6.62 4.56
N GLY A 72 -7.72 5.85 5.54
CA GLY A 72 -8.33 5.71 6.87
C GLY A 72 -9.60 4.85 6.92
N SER A 73 -9.96 4.15 5.84
CA SER A 73 -11.07 3.19 5.84
C SER A 73 -10.55 1.77 5.64
N PHE A 74 -10.87 0.89 6.58
CA PHE A 74 -10.59 -0.54 6.51
C PHE A 74 -11.93 -1.29 6.48
N ASN A 75 -12.39 -1.63 5.28
CA ASN A 75 -13.67 -2.31 5.09
C ASN A 75 -13.45 -3.83 5.09
N VAL A 76 -13.91 -4.51 6.13
CA VAL A 76 -13.82 -5.97 6.26
C VAL A 76 -15.19 -6.63 6.20
N ARG A 77 -15.25 -7.78 5.53
CA ARG A 77 -16.43 -8.66 5.57
C ARG A 77 -16.08 -9.88 6.40
N ILE A 78 -16.73 -10.02 7.55
CA ILE A 78 -16.56 -11.15 8.46
C ILE A 78 -17.89 -11.84 8.71
N PHE A 79 -17.85 -13.10 9.16
CA PHE A 79 -19.06 -13.84 9.48
C PHE A 79 -19.86 -13.16 10.61
N PRO A 80 -21.21 -13.24 10.58
CA PRO A 80 -22.05 -12.60 11.60
C PRO A 80 -21.69 -12.96 13.04
N GLU A 81 -21.30 -14.22 13.28
CA GLU A 81 -20.88 -14.70 14.60
C GLU A 81 -19.58 -14.04 15.07
N LEU A 82 -18.62 -13.83 14.16
CA LEU A 82 -17.38 -13.13 14.51
C LEU A 82 -17.68 -11.65 14.77
N HIS A 83 -18.47 -11.01 13.91
CA HIS A 83 -18.89 -9.61 14.10
C HIS A 83 -19.55 -9.40 15.47
N LYS A 84 -20.47 -10.29 15.86
CA LYS A 84 -21.13 -10.24 17.18
C LYS A 84 -20.11 -10.30 18.32
N LYS A 85 -19.15 -11.23 18.26
CA LYS A 85 -18.11 -11.37 19.28
C LYS A 85 -17.25 -10.11 19.38
N THR A 86 -16.81 -9.58 18.23
CA THR A 86 -15.98 -8.37 18.17
C THR A 86 -16.70 -7.16 18.77
N VAL A 87 -18.00 -6.98 18.47
CA VAL A 87 -18.82 -5.89 19.05
C VAL A 87 -18.96 -6.04 20.56
N ILE A 88 -19.20 -7.24 21.08
CA ILE A 88 -19.31 -7.48 22.52
C ILE A 88 -17.99 -7.16 23.23
N SER A 89 -16.86 -7.55 22.64
CA SER A 89 -15.53 -7.25 23.20
C SER A 89 -15.21 -5.75 23.19
N ALA A 90 -15.53 -5.04 22.09
CA ALA A 90 -15.36 -3.59 22.03
C ALA A 90 -16.20 -2.86 23.10
N MET A 91 -17.45 -3.30 23.32
CA MET A 91 -18.32 -2.76 24.38
C MET A 91 -17.74 -2.99 25.78
N ALA A 92 -17.17 -4.18 26.04
CA ALA A 92 -16.53 -4.49 27.31
C ALA A 92 -15.31 -3.59 27.59
N ASN A 93 -14.61 -3.17 26.54
CA ASN A 93 -13.48 -2.25 26.59
C ASN A 93 -13.85 -0.76 26.57
N GLN A 94 -15.15 -0.41 26.48
CA GLN A 94 -15.64 0.97 26.32
C GLN A 94 -15.08 1.69 25.09
N GLU A 95 -14.81 0.95 24.02
CA GLU A 95 -14.29 1.51 22.77
C GLU A 95 -15.21 1.19 21.58
N SER A 96 -15.00 1.91 20.48
CA SER A 96 -15.74 1.63 19.24
C SER A 96 -15.23 0.37 18.55
N LEU A 97 -16.05 -0.27 17.72
CA LEU A 97 -15.62 -1.42 16.91
C LEU A 97 -14.40 -1.09 16.04
N ASN A 98 -14.31 0.12 15.49
CA ASN A 98 -13.19 0.56 14.66
C ASN A 98 -11.90 0.79 15.46
N SER A 99 -11.99 0.99 16.79
CA SER A 99 -10.83 1.10 17.69
C SER A 99 -10.35 -0.27 18.15
N PHE A 100 -11.31 -1.18 18.35
CA PHE A 100 -11.04 -2.55 18.79
C PHE A 100 -10.40 -3.44 17.72
N VAL A 101 -10.74 -3.21 16.45
CA VAL A 101 -10.22 -3.95 15.27
C VAL A 101 -8.92 -3.33 14.80
#